data_AF-A0A817J1H0-F1
#
_entry.id   AF-A0A817J1H0-F1
#
_cell.length_a   1.000
_cell.length_b   1.000
_cell.length_c   1.000
_cell.angle_alpha   90.00
_cell.angle_beta   90.00
_cell.angle_gamma   90.00
#
_symmetry.space_group_name_H-M   'P 1'
#
loop_
_entity.id
_entity.type
_entity.pdbx_description
1 polymer ?
#
loop_
_entity_poly.entity_id
_entity_poly.type
_entity_poly.pdbx_seq_one_letter_code
_entity_poly.pdbx_strand_id
1 'polypeptide(L)'
;MIGKKKKLRRHLCLLRPLPLGLLQNDRSTLTTNEWTLLSNFLHAFDEQNSSIRIQNSLNELCSLPPKLRSKPSELKNFIREICSSVAPLMERSPDFHLLPVNVRQVLFKRNFYITGAMNGLFLCRELNVFDNVTVQNSYIQLYGCDYMIECRRSIAQCDSNGSLIKILIFILAFSSSCSIIKYDNEGDISIMSSPINLISIENVYVTVLWKYLVYLYGFKEAALRFTRLVKSVLDLISILNQAPQIETRHRMVDTIIKETERTLVIGD
;
A
#
# COMPACT_ATOMS: atom_id res chain seq x y z
N MET A 1 -33.05 7.59 30.82
CA MET A 1 -32.59 7.67 29.41
C MET A 1 -31.71 6.47 29.11
N ILE A 2 -32.24 5.47 28.42
CA ILE A 2 -31.56 4.20 28.13
C ILE A 2 -30.70 4.40 26.87
N GLY A 3 -29.38 4.42 27.04
CA GLY A 3 -28.41 4.55 25.96
C GLY A 3 -28.42 3.32 25.05
N LYS A 4 -28.91 3.48 23.83
CA LYS A 4 -28.79 2.46 22.77
C LYS A 4 -27.31 2.32 22.39
N LYS A 5 -26.65 1.28 22.90
CA LYS A 5 -25.34 0.82 22.40
C LYS A 5 -25.50 0.41 20.94
N LYS A 6 -25.07 1.28 20.02
CA LYS A 6 -24.94 0.97 18.60
C LYS A 6 -23.92 -0.16 18.46
N LYS A 7 -24.40 -1.37 18.18
CA LYS A 7 -23.59 -2.55 17.88
C LYS A 7 -22.83 -2.27 16.58
N LEU A 8 -21.56 -1.87 16.71
CA LEU A 8 -20.63 -1.68 15.59
C LEU A 8 -20.50 -3.05 14.90
N ARG A 9 -21.21 -3.26 13.79
CA ARG A 9 -21.05 -4.44 12.94
C ARG A 9 -19.66 -4.33 12.33
N ARG A 10 -18.70 -5.07 12.90
CA ARG A 10 -17.41 -5.34 12.26
C ARG A 10 -17.70 -6.11 10.97
N HIS A 11 -17.75 -5.41 9.85
CA HIS A 11 -17.51 -6.02 8.55
C HIS A 11 -16.01 -6.31 8.44
N LEU A 12 -15.54 -7.27 9.26
CA LEU A 12 -14.38 -8.05 8.87
C LEU A 12 -14.84 -8.77 7.61
N CYS A 13 -14.42 -8.27 6.45
CA CYS A 13 -14.34 -9.07 5.23
C CYS A 13 -13.36 -10.21 5.54
N LEU A 14 -13.84 -11.21 6.27
CA LEU A 14 -13.21 -12.51 6.32
C LEU A 14 -13.19 -12.98 4.87
N LEU A 15 -11.99 -12.96 4.29
CA LEU A 15 -11.65 -13.72 3.10
C LEU A 15 -12.25 -15.10 3.32
N ARG A 16 -13.35 -15.41 2.62
CA ARG A 16 -13.79 -16.80 2.51
C ARG A 16 -12.58 -17.54 1.95
N PRO A 17 -12.10 -18.61 2.60
CA PRO A 17 -11.06 -19.44 2.03
C PRO A 17 -11.51 -19.83 0.63
N LEU A 18 -10.73 -19.45 -0.39
CA LEU A 18 -11.02 -19.89 -1.75
C LEU A 18 -10.98 -21.43 -1.72
N PRO A 19 -12.08 -22.12 -2.09
CA PRO A 19 -12.06 -23.57 -2.12
C PRO A 19 -11.00 -24.02 -3.14
N LEU A 20 -10.07 -24.86 -2.70
CA LEU A 20 -8.97 -25.45 -3.50
C LEU A 20 -9.45 -26.26 -4.73
N GLY A 21 -10.76 -26.35 -5.01
CA GLY A 21 -11.36 -27.10 -6.10
C GLY A 21 -11.56 -26.34 -7.43
N LEU A 22 -11.01 -25.14 -7.60
CA LEU A 22 -11.26 -24.28 -8.78
C LEU A 22 -10.40 -24.58 -10.02
N LEU A 23 -9.55 -25.63 -10.02
CA LEU A 23 -8.55 -25.80 -11.07
C LEU A 23 -9.02 -26.56 -12.35
N GLN A 24 -10.21 -27.19 -12.37
CA GLN A 24 -10.59 -28.04 -13.52
C GLN A 24 -11.83 -27.61 -14.32
N ASN A 25 -12.70 -26.74 -13.80
CA ASN A 25 -13.94 -26.32 -14.50
C ASN A 25 -14.14 -24.80 -14.56
N ASP A 26 -13.16 -24.05 -14.08
CA ASP A 26 -13.31 -22.62 -13.92
C ASP A 26 -12.79 -21.92 -15.17
N ARG A 27 -13.53 -20.93 -15.69
CA ARG A 27 -13.17 -20.15 -16.88
C ARG A 27 -11.95 -19.24 -16.64
N SER A 28 -11.08 -19.61 -15.70
CA SER A 28 -9.88 -18.89 -15.34
C SER A 28 -8.85 -19.00 -16.45
N THR A 29 -8.27 -17.85 -16.79
CA THR A 29 -7.12 -17.75 -17.70
C THR A 29 -5.79 -17.77 -16.94
N LEU A 30 -5.83 -17.90 -15.61
CA LEU A 30 -4.66 -18.05 -14.74
C LEU A 30 -4.19 -19.51 -14.78
N THR A 31 -2.90 -19.68 -15.04
CA THR A 31 -2.20 -20.96 -14.88
C THR A 31 -2.09 -21.34 -13.40
N THR A 32 -1.79 -22.61 -13.11
CA THR A 32 -1.55 -23.08 -11.73
C THR A 32 -0.47 -22.24 -11.04
N ASN A 33 0.62 -21.95 -11.75
CA ASN A 33 1.72 -21.14 -11.21
C ASN A 33 1.26 -19.72 -10.87
N GLU A 34 0.45 -19.09 -11.73
CA GLU A 34 -0.10 -17.76 -11.48
C GLU A 34 -1.09 -17.75 -10.30
N TRP A 35 -1.87 -18.82 -10.11
CA TRP A 35 -2.72 -18.98 -8.94
C TRP A 35 -1.93 -19.14 -7.64
N THR A 36 -0.90 -19.98 -7.66
CA THR A 36 0.01 -20.15 -6.51
C THR A 36 0.69 -18.82 -6.17
N LEU A 37 1.17 -18.11 -7.19
CA LEU A 37 1.81 -16.82 -7.06
C LEU A 37 0.86 -15.79 -6.42
N LEU A 38 -0.36 -15.66 -6.96
CA LEU A 38 -1.40 -14.78 -6.42
C LEU A 38 -1.72 -15.12 -4.95
N SER A 39 -1.91 -16.40 -4.65
CA SER A 39 -2.20 -16.87 -3.28
C SER A 39 -1.08 -16.49 -2.32
N ASN A 40 0.17 -16.77 -2.70
CA ASN A 40 1.35 -16.47 -1.89
C ASN A 40 1.46 -14.98 -1.57
N PHE A 41 1.17 -14.08 -2.53
CA PHE A 41 1.19 -12.64 -2.28
C PHE A 41 0.11 -12.16 -1.34
N LEU A 42 -1.12 -12.66 -1.52
CA LEU A 42 -2.23 -12.29 -0.63
C LEU A 42 -1.94 -12.77 0.80
N HIS A 43 -1.43 -14.00 0.96
CA HIS A 43 -1.00 -14.52 2.24
C HIS A 43 0.18 -13.75 2.84
N ALA A 44 1.21 -13.43 2.05
CA ALA A 44 2.36 -12.66 2.53
C ALA A 44 1.95 -11.29 3.08
N PHE A 45 0.96 -10.65 2.47
CA PHE A 45 0.37 -9.40 2.95
C PHE A 45 -0.42 -9.61 4.25
N ASP A 46 -1.30 -10.63 4.30
CA ASP A 46 -2.17 -10.87 5.45
C ASP A 46 -1.40 -11.35 6.70
N GLU A 47 -0.36 -12.15 6.52
CA GLU A 47 0.49 -12.65 7.60
C GLU A 47 1.27 -11.55 8.34
N GLN A 48 1.43 -10.36 7.75
CA GLN A 48 2.09 -9.25 8.45
C GLN A 48 1.26 -8.74 9.62
N ASN A 49 -0.04 -9.04 9.63
CA ASN A 49 -0.98 -8.51 10.61
C ASN A 49 -0.91 -6.97 10.69
N SER A 50 -0.56 -6.30 9.59
CA SER A 50 -0.43 -4.84 9.51
C SER A 50 -1.71 -4.16 9.95
N SER A 51 -2.88 -4.66 9.53
CA SER A 51 -4.18 -4.15 9.98
C SER A 51 -4.36 -4.22 11.50
N ILE A 52 -3.89 -5.29 12.16
CA ILE A 52 -3.98 -5.43 13.62
C ILE A 52 -3.05 -4.44 14.31
N ARG A 53 -1.81 -4.31 13.84
CA ARG A 53 -0.83 -3.35 14.37
C ARG A 53 -1.34 -1.92 14.24
N ILE A 54 -1.79 -1.52 13.05
CA ILE A 54 -2.33 -0.17 12.82
C ILE A 54 -3.60 0.06 13.66
N GLN A 55 -4.46 -0.95 13.81
CA GLN A 55 -5.63 -0.84 14.67
C GLN A 55 -5.25 -0.62 16.14
N ASN A 56 -4.21 -1.30 16.63
CA ASN A 56 -3.69 -1.12 17.99
C ASN A 56 -3.10 0.29 18.16
N SER A 57 -2.26 0.74 17.23
CA SER A 57 -1.70 2.10 17.25
C SER A 57 -2.79 3.18 17.16
N LEU A 58 -3.85 2.94 16.38
CA LEU A 58 -5.01 3.83 16.34
C LEU A 58 -5.73 3.89 17.69
N ASN A 59 -5.92 2.74 18.34
CA ASN A 59 -6.55 2.67 19.66
C ASN A 59 -5.70 3.38 20.73
N GLU A 60 -4.38 3.21 20.68
CA GLU A 60 -3.41 3.90 21.55
C GLU A 60 -3.48 5.42 21.33
N LEU A 61 -3.42 5.88 20.08
CA LEU A 61 -3.57 7.30 19.74
C LEU A 61 -4.89 7.86 20.28
N CYS A 62 -5.99 7.11 20.14
CA CYS A 62 -7.31 7.52 20.61
C CYS A 62 -7.46 7.48 22.14
N SER A 63 -6.65 6.71 22.86
CA SER A 63 -6.68 6.63 24.33
C SER A 63 -5.88 7.76 24.99
N LEU A 64 -4.96 8.41 24.26
CA LEU A 64 -4.18 9.54 24.77
C LEU A 64 -5.07 10.73 25.19
N PRO A 65 -4.67 11.48 26.23
CA PRO A 65 -5.29 12.75 26.60
C PRO A 65 -5.34 13.74 25.42
N PRO A 66 -6.36 14.60 25.29
CA PRO A 66 -6.51 15.52 24.16
C PRO A 66 -5.27 16.37 23.84
N LYS A 67 -4.55 16.84 24.89
CA LYS A 67 -3.30 17.63 24.74
C LYS A 67 -2.13 16.85 24.15
N LEU A 68 -2.07 15.53 24.39
CA LEU A 68 -1.02 14.67 23.82
C LEU A 68 -1.42 14.19 22.43
N ARG A 69 -2.70 13.88 22.23
CA ARG A 69 -3.24 13.38 20.97
C ARG A 69 -3.12 14.36 19.80
N SER A 70 -3.18 15.67 20.07
CA SER A 70 -2.97 16.72 19.08
C SER A 70 -1.50 17.02 18.77
N LYS A 71 -0.55 16.37 19.45
CA LYS A 71 0.86 16.57 19.14
C LYS A 71 1.19 15.97 17.77
N PRO A 72 1.86 16.73 16.88
CA PRO A 72 2.31 16.20 15.59
C PRO A 72 3.20 14.96 15.70
N SER A 73 3.90 14.74 16.82
CA SER A 73 4.73 13.56 17.06
C SER A 73 3.92 12.26 17.02
N GLU A 74 2.74 12.24 17.64
CA GLU A 74 1.93 11.03 17.73
C GLU A 74 1.37 10.63 16.37
N LEU A 75 0.91 11.62 15.60
CA LEU A 75 0.47 11.38 14.23
C LEU A 75 1.63 10.92 13.33
N LYS A 76 2.82 11.51 13.48
CA LYS A 76 4.02 11.06 12.74
C LYS A 76 4.39 9.63 13.08
N ASN A 77 4.31 9.23 14.35
CA ASN A 77 4.55 7.84 14.76
C ASN A 77 3.52 6.88 14.14
N PHE A 78 2.24 7.28 14.14
CA PHE A 78 1.18 6.51 13.49
C PHE A 78 1.41 6.35 11.98
N ILE A 79 1.79 7.44 11.28
CA ILE A 79 2.11 7.38 9.85
C ILE A 79 3.37 6.55 9.59
N ARG A 80 4.38 6.66 10.47
CA ARG A 80 5.58 5.80 10.40
C ARG A 80 5.18 4.33 10.42
N GLU A 81 4.35 3.92 11.38
CA GLU A 81 3.90 2.53 11.49
C GLU A 81 3.20 2.05 10.21
N ILE A 82 2.34 2.89 9.61
CA ILE A 82 1.67 2.61 8.34
C ILE A 82 2.68 2.41 7.20
N CYS A 83 3.64 3.32 7.06
CA CYS A 83 4.62 3.27 5.97
C CYS A 83 5.60 2.11 6.15
N SER A 84 6.04 1.84 7.38
CA SER A 84 6.99 0.78 7.70
C SER A 84 6.45 -0.62 7.40
N SER A 85 5.14 -0.81 7.19
CA SER A 85 4.59 -2.10 6.81
C SER A 85 4.91 -2.52 5.37
N VAL A 86 5.45 -1.61 4.53
CA VAL A 86 5.85 -1.95 3.16
C VAL A 86 7.13 -2.79 3.13
N ALA A 87 8.07 -2.54 4.03
CA ALA A 87 9.36 -3.23 3.99
C ALA A 87 9.26 -4.74 4.18
N PRO A 88 8.54 -5.24 5.23
CA PRO A 88 8.32 -6.67 5.38
C PRO A 88 7.53 -7.29 4.22
N LEU A 89 6.87 -6.48 3.37
CA LEU A 89 6.11 -6.98 2.23
C LEU A 89 7.04 -7.32 1.09
N MET A 90 7.99 -6.42 0.83
CA MET A 90 9.02 -6.62 -0.17
C MET A 90 9.97 -7.76 0.24
N GLU A 91 10.38 -7.80 1.51
CA GLU A 91 11.24 -8.87 2.07
C GLU A 91 10.61 -10.26 2.05
N ARG A 92 9.29 -10.38 1.89
CA ARG A 92 8.63 -11.69 1.75
C ARG A 92 8.49 -12.15 0.30
N SER A 93 8.78 -11.27 -0.66
CA SER A 93 8.71 -11.63 -2.07
C SER A 93 10.00 -12.33 -2.50
N PRO A 94 9.93 -13.58 -3.02
CA PRO A 94 11.10 -14.24 -3.60
C PRO A 94 11.76 -13.41 -4.70
N ASP A 95 10.96 -12.71 -5.51
CA ASP A 95 11.43 -11.85 -6.60
C ASP A 95 12.30 -10.70 -6.10
N PHE A 96 12.09 -10.23 -4.87
CA PHE A 96 12.95 -9.21 -4.27
C PHE A 96 14.35 -9.74 -4.00
N HIS A 97 14.47 -10.98 -3.50
CA HIS A 97 15.74 -11.62 -3.17
C HIS A 97 16.54 -12.09 -4.39
N LEU A 98 15.90 -12.21 -5.55
CA LEU A 98 16.59 -12.45 -6.82
C LEU A 98 17.36 -11.22 -7.33
N LEU A 99 17.07 -10.04 -6.76
CA LEU A 99 17.75 -8.80 -7.14
C LEU A 99 19.04 -8.60 -6.34
N PRO A 100 20.11 -8.06 -6.98
CA PRO A 100 21.30 -7.62 -6.26
C PRO A 100 20.98 -6.66 -5.10
N VAL A 101 21.74 -6.70 -4.01
CA VAL A 101 21.52 -5.87 -2.80
C VAL A 101 21.37 -4.38 -3.13
N ASN A 102 22.26 -3.85 -3.97
CA ASN A 102 22.22 -2.45 -4.40
C ASN A 102 20.93 -2.13 -5.18
N VAL A 103 20.45 -3.06 -6.02
CA VAL A 103 19.19 -2.91 -6.76
C VAL A 103 18.00 -2.96 -5.81
N ARG A 104 18.01 -3.85 -4.81
CA ARG A 104 16.98 -3.93 -3.76
C ARG A 104 16.82 -2.60 -3.01
N GLN A 105 17.91 -2.00 -2.57
CA GLN A 105 17.91 -0.72 -1.87
C GLN A 105 17.38 0.42 -2.74
N VAL A 106 17.86 0.52 -3.98
CA VAL A 106 17.42 1.55 -4.93
C VAL A 106 15.92 1.39 -5.25
N LEU A 107 15.47 0.16 -5.49
CA LEU A 107 14.07 -0.16 -5.76
C LEU A 107 13.20 0.24 -4.57
N PHE A 108 13.58 -0.20 -3.36
CA PHE A 108 12.87 0.13 -2.13
C PHE A 108 12.77 1.64 -1.97
N LYS A 109 13.89 2.37 -1.98
CA LYS A 109 13.92 3.83 -1.81
C LYS A 109 13.05 4.56 -2.83
N ARG A 110 13.11 4.18 -4.12
CA ARG A 110 12.34 4.83 -5.19
C ARG A 110 10.84 4.59 -5.04
N ASN A 111 10.45 3.36 -4.75
CA ASN A 111 9.04 2.99 -4.77
C ASN A 111 8.35 3.18 -3.41
N PHE A 112 9.11 3.33 -2.32
CA PHE A 112 8.57 3.44 -0.97
C PHE A 112 7.52 4.55 -0.81
N TYR A 113 7.72 5.69 -1.47
CA TYR A 113 6.80 6.82 -1.37
C TYR A 113 5.39 6.47 -1.88
N ILE A 114 5.29 5.97 -3.12
CA ILE A 114 3.99 5.65 -3.73
C ILE A 114 3.39 4.39 -3.12
N THR A 115 4.21 3.36 -2.90
CA THR A 115 3.77 2.08 -2.34
C THR A 115 3.31 2.27 -0.90
N GLY A 116 4.06 3.03 -0.09
CA GLY A 116 3.69 3.37 1.29
C GLY A 116 2.44 4.24 1.36
N ALA A 117 2.27 5.18 0.43
CA ALA A 117 1.05 5.99 0.37
C ALA A 117 -0.18 5.15 -0.03
N MET A 118 -0.05 4.27 -1.03
CA MET A 118 -1.14 3.41 -1.48
C MET A 118 -1.54 2.40 -0.41
N ASN A 119 -0.54 1.76 0.22
CA ASN A 119 -0.73 0.90 1.38
C ASN A 119 -1.40 1.65 2.54
N GLY A 120 -0.97 2.88 2.81
CA GLY A 120 -1.58 3.71 3.84
C GLY A 120 -3.03 4.07 3.58
N LEU A 121 -3.38 4.46 2.34
CA LEU A 121 -4.78 4.69 1.98
C LEU A 121 -5.63 3.42 2.10
N PHE A 122 -5.08 2.28 1.67
CA PHE A 122 -5.73 0.99 1.82
C PHE A 122 -6.03 0.66 3.30
N LEU A 123 -5.02 0.72 4.17
CA LEU A 123 -5.17 0.45 5.61
C LEU A 123 -6.10 1.47 6.29
N CYS A 124 -6.00 2.75 5.93
CA CYS A 124 -6.90 3.79 6.44
C CYS A 124 -8.36 3.52 6.09
N ARG A 125 -8.63 2.99 4.89
CA ARG A 125 -9.98 2.56 4.49
C ARG A 125 -10.45 1.36 5.29
N GLU A 126 -9.67 0.27 5.31
CA GLU A 126 -10.07 -0.98 5.98
C GLU A 126 -10.36 -0.78 7.47
N LEU A 127 -9.63 0.15 8.11
CA LEU A 127 -9.76 0.43 9.53
C LEU A 127 -10.64 1.65 9.84
N ASN A 128 -11.24 2.28 8.82
CA ASN A 128 -12.03 3.50 8.95
C ASN A 128 -11.30 4.60 9.74
N VAL A 129 -9.98 4.74 9.53
CA VAL A 129 -9.12 5.69 10.26
C VAL A 129 -9.68 7.10 10.16
N PHE A 130 -10.16 7.47 8.96
CA PHE A 130 -10.73 8.78 8.72
C PHE A 130 -12.17 8.95 9.18
N ASP A 131 -12.83 7.96 9.78
CA ASP A 131 -14.09 8.19 10.49
C ASP A 131 -13.85 8.70 11.91
N ASN A 132 -12.62 8.61 12.41
CA ASN A 132 -12.23 9.16 13.69
C ASN A 132 -11.96 10.67 13.58
N VAL A 133 -12.84 11.48 14.17
CA VAL A 133 -12.73 12.95 14.18
C VAL A 133 -11.38 13.43 14.71
N THR A 134 -10.79 12.73 15.69
CA THR A 134 -9.50 13.20 16.19
C THR A 134 -8.40 12.98 15.17
N VAL A 135 -8.37 11.82 14.52
CA VAL A 135 -7.39 11.55 13.48
C VAL A 135 -7.56 12.53 12.33
N GLN A 136 -8.79 12.80 11.89
CA GLN A 136 -9.05 13.83 10.88
C GLN A 136 -8.46 15.18 11.28
N ASN A 137 -8.72 15.65 12.51
CA ASN A 137 -8.21 16.94 12.98
C ASN A 137 -6.67 16.97 13.02
N SER A 138 -6.03 15.90 13.47
CA SER A 138 -4.57 15.80 13.47
C SER A 138 -4.00 15.81 12.05
N TYR A 139 -4.63 15.12 11.10
CA TYR A 139 -4.24 15.14 9.68
C TYR A 139 -4.41 16.54 9.06
N ILE A 140 -5.52 17.22 9.34
CA ILE A 140 -5.77 18.60 8.87
C ILE A 140 -4.72 19.55 9.44
N GLN A 141 -4.35 19.41 10.71
CA GLN A 141 -3.31 20.23 11.32
C GLN A 141 -1.92 19.99 10.68
N LEU A 142 -1.62 18.74 10.30
CA LEU A 142 -0.31 18.38 9.74
C LEU A 142 -0.21 18.65 8.24
N TYR A 143 -1.25 18.37 7.47
CA TYR A 143 -1.20 18.40 5.99
C TYR A 143 -2.14 19.43 5.35
N GLY A 144 -3.03 20.04 6.13
CA GLY A 144 -4.05 20.95 5.63
C GLY A 144 -5.37 20.28 5.28
N CYS A 145 -6.42 21.09 5.17
CA CYS A 145 -7.78 20.63 4.87
C CYS A 145 -7.88 20.01 3.46
N ASP A 146 -7.28 20.68 2.46
CA ASP A 146 -7.35 20.25 1.07
C ASP A 146 -6.74 18.87 0.87
N TYR A 147 -5.57 18.62 1.47
CA TYR A 147 -4.94 17.30 1.45
C TYR A 147 -5.84 16.21 2.06
N MET A 148 -6.53 16.53 3.17
CA MET A 148 -7.44 15.58 3.81
C MET A 148 -8.67 15.28 2.94
N ILE A 149 -9.26 16.32 2.32
CA ILE A 149 -10.39 16.16 1.38
C ILE A 149 -9.98 15.25 0.23
N GLU A 150 -8.79 15.47 -0.33
CA GLU A 150 -8.25 14.68 -1.42
C GLU A 150 -7.98 13.22 -1.03
N CYS A 151 -7.35 12.96 0.13
CA CYS A 151 -7.17 11.60 0.62
C CYS A 151 -8.49 10.84 0.81
N ARG A 152 -9.53 11.51 1.34
CA ARG A 152 -10.85 10.90 1.50
C ARG A 152 -11.49 10.60 0.15
N ARG A 153 -11.36 11.51 -0.81
CA ARG A 153 -11.84 11.34 -2.18
C ARG A 153 -11.17 10.13 -2.84
N SER A 154 -9.84 10.00 -2.72
CA SER A 154 -9.11 8.85 -3.25
C SER A 154 -9.56 7.55 -2.60
N ILE A 155 -9.70 7.50 -1.27
CA ILE A 155 -10.19 6.29 -0.58
C ILE A 155 -11.57 5.86 -1.06
N ALA A 156 -12.48 6.82 -1.26
CA ALA A 156 -13.82 6.54 -1.75
C ALA A 156 -13.84 6.04 -3.21
N GLN A 157 -12.81 6.36 -4.00
CA GLN A 157 -12.68 5.93 -5.39
C GLN A 157 -11.87 4.64 -5.57
N CYS A 158 -11.08 4.23 -4.57
CA CYS A 158 -10.32 2.98 -4.60
C CYS A 158 -11.25 1.75 -4.72
N ASP A 159 -10.80 0.74 -5.47
CA ASP A 159 -11.58 -0.49 -5.66
C ASP A 159 -11.84 -1.19 -4.32
N SER A 160 -13.11 -1.52 -4.05
CA SER A 160 -13.54 -2.17 -2.81
C SER A 160 -12.95 -3.56 -2.61
N ASN A 161 -12.51 -4.23 -3.67
CA ASN A 161 -11.86 -5.54 -3.57
C ASN A 161 -10.42 -5.38 -3.08
N GLY A 162 -10.20 -5.65 -1.79
CA GLY A 162 -8.88 -5.56 -1.15
C GLY A 162 -7.80 -6.41 -1.82
N SER A 163 -8.15 -7.56 -2.41
CA SER A 163 -7.17 -8.40 -3.12
C SER A 163 -6.57 -7.69 -4.33
N LEU A 164 -7.37 -6.94 -5.10
CA LEU A 164 -6.87 -6.15 -6.23
C LEU A 164 -5.91 -5.05 -5.78
N ILE A 165 -6.24 -4.38 -4.67
CA ILE A 165 -5.41 -3.33 -4.11
C ILE A 165 -4.08 -3.89 -3.59
N LYS A 166 -4.09 -5.06 -2.94
CA LYS A 166 -2.87 -5.74 -2.50
C LYS A 166 -1.96 -6.09 -3.67
N ILE A 167 -2.50 -6.66 -4.76
CA ILE A 167 -1.71 -6.95 -5.98
C ILE A 167 -1.16 -5.65 -6.57
N LEU A 168 -1.96 -4.59 -6.61
CA LEU A 168 -1.51 -3.27 -7.08
C LEU A 168 -0.37 -2.70 -6.22
N ILE A 169 -0.39 -2.88 -4.90
CA ILE A 169 0.71 -2.50 -4.02
C ILE A 169 2.00 -3.25 -4.39
N PHE A 170 1.92 -4.54 -4.73
CA PHE A 170 3.09 -5.28 -5.23
C PHE A 170 3.58 -4.76 -6.59
N ILE A 171 2.69 -4.45 -7.54
CA ILE A 171 3.06 -3.84 -8.82
C ILE A 171 3.83 -2.53 -8.58
N LEU A 172 3.34 -1.67 -7.68
CA LEU A 172 4.01 -0.42 -7.32
C LEU A 172 5.35 -0.66 -6.63
N ALA A 173 5.46 -1.66 -5.76
CA ALA A 173 6.69 -2.02 -5.06
C ALA A 173 7.81 -2.44 -6.03
N PHE A 174 7.46 -3.12 -7.12
CA PHE A 174 8.40 -3.58 -8.17
C PHE A 174 8.43 -2.69 -9.41
N SER A 175 7.76 -1.53 -9.39
CA SER A 175 7.68 -0.71 -10.59
C SER A 175 9.03 -0.09 -10.95
N SER A 176 9.37 -0.17 -12.23
CA SER A 176 10.55 0.48 -12.80
C SER A 176 10.38 2.01 -12.95
N SER A 177 9.14 2.51 -12.92
CA SER A 177 8.79 3.88 -13.32
C SER A 177 8.24 4.74 -12.19
N CYS A 178 8.17 4.25 -10.95
CA CYS A 178 7.58 4.97 -9.83
C CYS A 178 8.46 6.09 -9.25
N SER A 179 9.67 6.33 -9.79
CA SER A 179 10.54 7.45 -9.40
C SER A 179 9.97 8.84 -9.73
N ILE A 180 8.87 8.94 -10.48
CA ILE A 180 8.26 10.20 -10.96
C ILE A 180 7.91 11.19 -9.82
N ILE A 181 7.69 10.73 -8.58
CA ILE A 181 7.29 11.59 -7.45
C ILE A 181 8.46 12.42 -6.89
N LYS A 182 9.70 11.97 -7.09
CA LYS A 182 10.87 12.78 -6.79
C LYS A 182 11.60 13.02 -8.10
N TYR A 183 11.63 14.27 -8.56
CA TYR A 183 12.62 14.73 -9.56
C TYR A 183 14.01 14.72 -8.92
N ASP A 184 14.44 13.57 -8.41
CA ASP A 184 15.74 13.36 -7.80
C ASP A 184 16.72 13.06 -8.92
N ASN A 185 17.51 14.06 -9.29
CA ASN A 185 18.59 13.93 -10.27
C ASN A 185 19.75 13.05 -9.77
N GLU A 186 19.74 12.62 -8.49
CA GLU A 186 20.90 12.02 -7.83
C GLU A 186 21.03 10.49 -7.96
N GLY A 187 20.09 9.82 -8.63
CA GLY A 187 20.16 8.37 -8.81
C GLY A 187 19.89 8.02 -10.25
N ASP A 188 20.92 8.07 -11.08
CA ASP A 188 20.80 7.75 -12.49
C ASP A 188 20.37 6.28 -12.66
N ILE A 189 19.40 6.03 -13.54
CA ILE A 189 18.87 4.68 -13.83
C ILE A 189 19.97 3.78 -14.39
N SER A 190 21.08 4.36 -14.85
CA SER A 190 22.29 3.67 -15.31
C SER A 190 22.92 2.74 -14.26
N ILE A 191 22.61 2.89 -12.97
CA ILE A 191 23.11 2.01 -11.90
C ILE A 191 22.32 0.68 -11.83
N MET A 192 21.10 0.62 -12.38
CA MET A 192 20.37 -0.64 -12.48
C MET A 192 20.97 -1.48 -13.61
N SER A 193 21.88 -2.39 -13.25
CA SER A 193 22.51 -3.33 -14.18
C SER A 193 21.55 -4.37 -14.80
N SER A 194 20.25 -4.35 -14.48
CA SER A 194 19.24 -5.13 -15.20
C SER A 194 17.83 -4.52 -15.11
N PRO A 195 17.53 -3.45 -15.87
CA PRO A 195 16.15 -2.97 -16.00
C PRO A 195 15.22 -4.06 -16.58
N ILE A 196 15.78 -4.99 -17.36
CA ILE A 196 15.07 -6.12 -17.96
C ILE A 196 14.47 -7.03 -16.88
N ASN A 197 15.23 -7.39 -15.84
CA ASN A 197 14.72 -8.27 -14.78
C ASN A 197 13.58 -7.59 -14.00
N LEU A 198 13.72 -6.30 -13.71
CA LEU A 198 12.68 -5.56 -12.98
C LEU A 198 11.39 -5.44 -13.80
N ILE A 199 11.51 -5.09 -15.09
CA ILE A 199 10.36 -5.03 -16.01
C ILE A 199 9.73 -6.42 -16.15
N SER A 200 10.53 -7.49 -16.20
CA SER A 200 10.01 -8.87 -16.24
C SER A 200 9.19 -9.20 -15.00
N ILE A 201 9.70 -8.85 -13.81
CA ILE A 201 8.99 -9.03 -12.54
C ILE A 201 7.68 -8.22 -12.54
N GLU A 202 7.74 -6.92 -12.85
CA GLU A 202 6.58 -6.03 -12.96
C GLU A 202 5.50 -6.59 -13.91
N ASN A 203 5.91 -7.07 -15.10
CA ASN A 203 5.01 -7.66 -16.09
C ASN A 203 4.31 -8.92 -15.60
N VAL A 204 4.97 -9.75 -14.79
CA VAL A 204 4.33 -10.93 -14.17
C VAL A 204 3.18 -10.48 -13.27
N TYR A 205 3.42 -9.50 -12.39
CA TYR A 205 2.37 -8.98 -11.48
C TYR A 205 1.21 -8.32 -12.23
N VAL A 206 1.51 -7.50 -13.25
CA VAL A 206 0.48 -6.86 -14.08
C VAL A 206 -0.35 -7.90 -14.82
N THR A 207 0.30 -8.94 -15.35
CA THR A 207 -0.39 -10.04 -16.05
C THR A 207 -1.31 -10.81 -15.12
N VAL A 208 -0.84 -11.13 -13.91
CA VAL A 208 -1.66 -11.79 -12.88
C VAL A 208 -2.86 -10.92 -12.50
N LEU A 209 -2.66 -9.62 -12.26
CA LEU A 209 -3.75 -8.69 -11.96
C LEU A 209 -4.80 -8.67 -13.08
N TRP A 210 -4.34 -8.54 -14.33
CA TRP A 210 -5.23 -8.50 -15.49
C TRP A 210 -6.05 -9.77 -15.65
N LYS A 211 -5.39 -10.93 -15.63
CA LYS A 211 -6.08 -12.23 -15.72
C LYS A 211 -7.04 -12.44 -14.56
N TYR A 212 -6.66 -12.05 -13.35
CA TYR A 212 -7.52 -12.14 -12.17
C TYR A 212 -8.75 -11.23 -12.27
N LEU A 213 -8.60 -10.00 -12.79
CA LEU A 213 -9.73 -9.12 -13.10
C LEU A 213 -10.68 -9.73 -14.12
N VAL A 214 -10.14 -10.27 -15.23
CA VAL A 214 -10.95 -10.91 -16.28
C VAL A 214 -11.69 -12.14 -15.73
N TYR A 215 -11.02 -12.92 -14.88
CA TYR A 215 -11.63 -14.05 -14.18
C TYR A 215 -12.80 -13.62 -13.28
N LEU A 216 -12.59 -12.59 -12.45
CA LEU A 216 -13.60 -12.14 -11.48
C LEU A 216 -14.81 -11.43 -12.12
N TYR A 217 -14.59 -10.64 -13.18
CA TYR A 217 -15.59 -9.68 -13.66
C TYR A 217 -15.91 -9.80 -15.16
N GLY A 218 -15.18 -10.63 -15.91
CA GLY A 218 -15.25 -10.66 -17.37
C GLY A 218 -14.55 -9.47 -18.02
N PHE A 219 -14.31 -9.54 -19.33
CA PHE A 219 -13.44 -8.61 -20.06
C PHE A 219 -13.84 -7.13 -19.94
N LYS A 220 -15.12 -6.80 -20.17
CA LYS A 220 -15.59 -5.40 -20.19
C LYS A 220 -15.43 -4.71 -18.83
N GLU A 221 -15.88 -5.36 -17.76
CA GLU A 221 -15.80 -4.80 -16.41
C GLU A 221 -14.35 -4.82 -15.89
N ALA A 222 -13.56 -5.83 -16.26
CA ALA A 222 -12.13 -5.89 -15.98
C ALA A 222 -11.38 -4.67 -16.55
N ALA A 223 -11.63 -4.30 -17.81
CA ALA A 223 -11.02 -3.12 -18.44
C ALA A 223 -11.37 -1.81 -17.71
N LEU A 224 -12.64 -1.64 -17.32
CA LEU A 224 -13.09 -0.47 -16.55
C LEU A 224 -12.41 -0.41 -15.18
N ARG A 225 -12.34 -1.53 -14.46
CA ARG A 225 -11.70 -1.60 -13.14
C ARG A 225 -10.20 -1.38 -13.22
N PHE A 226 -9.52 -1.99 -14.19
CA PHE A 226 -8.10 -1.76 -14.43
C PHE A 226 -7.80 -0.27 -14.67
N THR A 227 -8.62 0.39 -15.50
CA THR A 227 -8.51 1.83 -15.75
C THR A 227 -8.70 2.66 -14.47
N ARG A 228 -9.66 2.27 -13.62
CA ARG A 228 -9.86 2.93 -12.32
C ARG A 228 -8.66 2.75 -11.40
N LEU A 229 -8.08 1.56 -11.34
CA LEU A 229 -6.86 1.29 -10.55
C LEU A 229 -5.69 2.18 -11.01
N VAL A 230 -5.46 2.27 -12.32
CA VAL A 230 -4.43 3.17 -12.89
C VAL A 230 -4.73 4.62 -12.54
N LYS A 231 -5.99 5.07 -12.70
CA LYS A 231 -6.39 6.43 -12.31
C LYS A 231 -6.14 6.69 -10.82
N SER A 232 -6.45 5.74 -9.93
CA SER A 232 -6.20 5.88 -8.49
C SER A 232 -4.71 6.08 -8.18
N VAL A 233 -3.80 5.42 -8.92
CA VAL A 233 -2.36 5.65 -8.80
C VAL A 233 -1.98 7.06 -9.25
N LEU A 234 -2.51 7.53 -10.38
CA LEU A 234 -2.23 8.88 -10.90
C LEU A 234 -2.77 9.98 -9.97
N ASP A 235 -3.99 9.81 -9.46
CA ASP A 235 -4.58 10.71 -8.47
C ASP A 235 -3.71 10.75 -7.20
N LEU A 236 -3.24 9.59 -6.75
CA LEU A 236 -2.34 9.50 -5.60
C LEU A 236 -1.04 10.26 -5.85
N ILE A 237 -0.38 10.06 -7.01
CA ILE A 237 0.82 10.82 -7.39
C ILE A 237 0.54 12.33 -7.34
N SER A 238 -0.60 12.78 -7.87
CA SER A 238 -1.01 14.18 -7.82
C SER A 238 -1.14 14.70 -6.39
N ILE A 239 -1.79 13.93 -5.50
CA ILE A 239 -1.94 14.27 -4.07
C ILE A 239 -0.59 14.37 -3.36
N LEU A 240 0.32 13.44 -3.67
CA LEU A 240 1.67 13.44 -3.10
C LEU A 240 2.45 14.70 -3.48
N ASN A 241 2.26 15.19 -4.70
CA ASN A 241 2.94 16.38 -5.23
C ASN A 241 2.32 17.71 -4.75
N GLN A 242 1.06 17.71 -4.32
CA GLN A 242 0.35 18.93 -3.88
C GLN A 242 0.48 19.22 -2.37
N ALA A 243 1.11 18.34 -1.60
CA ALA A 243 1.15 18.49 -0.14
C ALA A 243 1.93 19.76 0.28
N PRO A 244 1.31 20.72 0.99
CA PRO A 244 1.95 22.00 1.35
C PRO A 244 3.13 21.86 2.32
N GLN A 245 3.28 20.68 2.96
CA GLN A 245 4.42 20.33 3.82
C GLN A 245 5.28 19.22 3.20
N ILE A 246 5.51 19.30 1.89
CA ILE A 246 6.24 18.27 1.14
C ILE A 246 7.61 17.96 1.78
N GLU A 247 8.33 18.97 2.27
CA GLU A 247 9.63 18.80 2.92
C GLU A 247 9.57 18.06 4.27
N THR A 248 8.57 18.34 5.10
CA THR A 248 8.40 17.66 6.40
C THR A 248 8.05 16.19 6.18
N ARG A 249 7.19 15.93 5.20
CA ARG A 249 6.85 14.57 4.78
C ARG A 249 8.07 13.85 4.20
N HIS A 250 8.80 14.49 3.28
CA HIS A 250 9.99 13.91 2.68
C HIS A 250 11.02 13.54 3.74
N ARG A 251 11.32 14.44 4.68
CA ARG A 251 12.25 14.14 5.78
C ARG A 251 11.78 12.96 6.63
N MET A 252 10.50 12.87 6.95
CA MET A 252 9.96 11.73 7.71
C MET A 252 10.10 10.43 6.93
N VAL A 253 9.70 10.42 5.66
CA VAL A 253 9.78 9.23 4.81
C VAL A 253 11.23 8.84 4.56
N ASP A 254 12.14 9.78 4.34
CA ASP A 254 13.56 9.53 4.16
C ASP A 254 14.22 8.96 5.42
N THR A 255 13.78 9.38 6.62
CA THR A 255 14.21 8.73 7.87
C THR A 255 13.78 7.27 7.91
N ILE A 256 12.53 6.97 7.54
CA ILE A 256 12.02 5.59 7.51
C ILE A 256 12.80 4.76 6.50
N ILE A 257 13.00 5.31 5.29
CA ILE A 257 13.80 4.65 4.25
C ILE A 257 15.20 4.33 4.79
N LYS A 258 15.90 5.29 5.40
CA LYS A 258 17.25 5.07 5.95
C LYS A 258 17.27 4.05 7.08
N GLU A 259 16.26 4.04 7.95
CA GLU A 259 16.13 3.04 9.02
C GLU A 259 15.91 1.64 8.43
N THR A 260 15.07 1.50 7.41
CA THR A 260 14.82 0.23 6.73
C THR A 260 16.01 -0.22 5.86
N GLU A 261 16.69 0.68 5.17
CA GLU A 261 17.89 0.34 4.39
C GLU A 261 18.96 -0.32 5.27
N ARG A 262 19.10 0.12 6.53
CA ARG A 262 20.02 -0.49 7.50
C ARG A 262 19.61 -1.92 7.86
N THR A 263 18.31 -2.20 7.99
CA THR A 263 17.84 -3.56 8.31
C THR A 263 18.00 -4.50 7.11
N LEU A 264 17.85 -3.98 5.90
CA LEU A 264 17.98 -4.75 4.64
C LEU A 264 19.42 -5.25 4.37
N VAL A 265 20.45 -4.69 5.02
CA VAL A 265 21.87 -5.04 4.81
C VAL A 265 22.37 -6.14 5.76
N ILE A 266 21.70 -6.38 6.89
CA ILE A 266 22.21 -7.24 7.99
C ILE A 266 22.02 -8.76 7.69
N GLY A 267 21.51 -9.12 6.51
CA GLY A 267 21.16 -10.50 6.16
C GLY A 267 22.16 -11.29 5.32
N ASP A 268 23.31 -10.72 4.95
CA ASP A 268 24.41 -11.39 4.24
C ASP A 268 25.61 -11.63 5.18
#